data_AF-F6ICV3-F1
#
_entry.id   AF-F6ICV3-F1
#
_cell.length_a   1.000
_cell.length_b   1.000
_cell.length_c   1.000
_cell.angle_alpha   90.00
_cell.angle_beta   90.00
_cell.angle_gamma   90.00
#
_symmetry.space_group_name_H-M   'P 1'
#
loop_
_entity.id
_entity.type
_entity.pdbx_description
1 polymer ?
#
loop_
_entity_poly.entity_id
_entity_poly.type
_entity_poly.pdbx_seq_one_letter_code
_entity_poly.pdbx_strand_id
1 'polypeptide(L)'
;MVDVETACARVSSVCQIGIVGFRDGNEVFAYETLIDPKDEFSPFNVGIHGISPEHVAGKPTFSAIHGIVAAHLTGRVTVAHSGFDKGALSAACRIGNLPFIETTWLDSVRVAKKAWPQLPNHRLNTLADYLKIRHRHHDALSDARAAGAVIVRAIAETGIDLSGWLAKPAKPGKAPRAAETGPLKGHRIAILGERRDEALAQFLAAHGARVVSSVGTTTTMLVISTHQPFGRWEAAQAEHRKAEKLRDAGAGIEIVTEADLRARL
;
A
#
# COMPACT_ATOMS: atom_id res chain seq x y z
N MET A 1 8.13 8.14 8.45
CA MET A 1 7.79 6.78 8.90
C MET A 1 7.61 6.81 10.40
N VAL A 2 6.64 6.08 10.92
CA VAL A 2 6.47 5.84 12.35
C VAL A 2 6.13 4.37 12.57
N ASP A 3 6.67 3.81 13.64
CA ASP A 3 6.36 2.47 14.13
C ASP A 3 6.41 2.49 15.67
N VAL A 4 5.59 1.67 16.32
CA VAL A 4 5.54 1.57 17.79
C VAL A 4 5.47 0.13 18.26
N GLU A 5 6.11 -0.11 19.41
CA GLU A 5 5.89 -1.33 20.19
C GLU A 5 4.96 -1.02 21.37
N THR A 6 4.13 -1.98 21.77
CA THR A 6 3.18 -1.84 22.88
C THR A 6 3.44 -2.89 23.95
N ALA A 7 3.36 -2.47 25.22
CA ALA A 7 3.63 -3.33 26.38
C ALA A 7 2.60 -4.46 26.57
N CYS A 8 1.34 -4.25 26.14
CA CYS A 8 0.28 -5.24 26.28
C CYS A 8 -0.77 -5.11 25.16
N ALA A 9 -1.89 -5.84 25.29
CA ALA A 9 -2.98 -5.82 24.30
C ALA A 9 -3.70 -4.46 24.17
N ARG A 10 -3.51 -3.54 25.13
CA ARG A 10 -4.03 -2.17 25.01
C ARG A 10 -3.18 -1.40 24.02
N VAL A 11 -3.78 -0.99 22.92
CA VAL A 11 -3.10 -0.22 21.85
C VAL A 11 -2.47 1.10 22.33
N SER A 12 -2.92 1.64 23.46
CA SER A 12 -2.35 2.84 24.08
C SER A 12 -1.05 2.60 24.86
N SER A 13 -0.69 1.35 25.14
CA SER A 13 0.44 0.97 26.00
C SER A 13 1.81 1.09 25.30
N VAL A 14 1.98 2.13 24.48
CA VAL A 14 3.21 2.35 23.70
C VAL A 14 4.43 2.40 24.61
N CYS A 15 5.38 1.48 24.40
CA CYS A 15 6.59 1.34 25.20
C CYS A 15 7.89 1.63 24.44
N GLN A 16 7.83 1.71 23.10
CA GLN A 16 8.87 2.24 22.23
C GLN A 16 8.22 2.95 21.04
N ILE A 17 8.87 4.01 20.56
CA ILE A 17 8.51 4.66 19.31
C ILE A 17 9.76 4.88 18.46
N GLY A 18 9.64 4.55 17.17
CA GLY A 18 10.62 4.87 16.14
C GLY A 18 10.04 5.83 15.11
N ILE A 19 10.75 6.91 14.79
CA ILE A 19 10.36 7.87 13.75
C ILE A 19 11.55 8.09 12.83
N VAL A 20 11.33 7.94 11.54
CA VAL A 20 12.36 8.17 10.52
C VAL A 20 11.84 9.14 9.47
N GLY A 21 12.59 10.20 9.24
CA GLY A 21 12.33 11.18 8.20
C GLY A 21 13.03 10.80 6.91
N PHE A 22 12.31 10.87 5.79
CA PHE A 22 12.87 10.71 4.46
C PHE A 22 12.68 11.98 3.63
N ARG A 23 13.68 12.33 2.83
CA ARG A 23 13.61 13.36 1.80
C ARG A 23 14.40 12.90 0.58
N ASP A 24 13.80 13.02 -0.60
CA ASP A 24 14.43 12.64 -1.87
C ASP A 24 15.05 11.23 -1.85
N GLY A 25 14.34 10.29 -1.22
CA GLY A 25 14.76 8.89 -1.09
C GLY A 25 15.80 8.60 0.01
N ASN A 26 16.31 9.63 0.71
CA ASN A 26 17.34 9.50 1.72
C ASN A 26 16.77 9.69 3.14
N GLU A 27 17.29 8.93 4.10
CA GLU A 27 17.04 9.18 5.53
C GLU A 27 17.69 10.52 5.92
N VAL A 28 16.88 11.44 6.48
CA VAL A 28 17.34 12.78 6.90
C VAL A 28 17.36 12.97 8.41
N PHE A 29 16.59 12.16 9.14
CA PHE A 29 16.68 12.09 10.60
C PHE A 29 16.08 10.78 11.11
N ALA A 30 16.50 10.39 12.30
CA ALA A 30 15.92 9.32 13.08
C ALA A 30 15.69 9.81 14.52
N TYR A 31 14.55 9.43 15.09
CA TYR A 31 14.21 9.62 16.49
C TYR A 31 13.71 8.31 17.06
N GLU A 32 14.24 7.93 18.21
CA GLU A 32 13.84 6.72 18.92
C GLU A 32 13.84 7.01 20.41
N THR A 33 12.85 6.47 21.11
CA THR A 33 12.87 6.47 22.57
C THR A 33 12.04 5.33 23.13
N LEU A 34 12.46 4.86 24.31
CA LEU A 34 11.62 4.04 25.18
C LEU A 34 10.66 4.95 25.96
N ILE A 35 9.48 4.43 26.22
CA ILE A 35 8.38 5.14 26.88
C ILE A 35 7.93 4.30 28.06
N ASP A 36 7.72 4.92 29.20
CA ASP A 36 7.00 4.30 30.31
C ASP A 36 5.49 4.43 30.02
N PRO A 37 4.79 3.34 29.63
CA PRO A 37 3.37 3.40 29.33
C PRO A 37 2.51 3.59 30.58
N LYS A 38 3.09 3.52 31.79
CA LYS A 38 2.38 3.45 33.07
C LYS A 38 1.34 2.34 33.09
N ASP A 39 1.74 1.19 32.55
CA ASP A 39 0.84 0.08 32.28
C ASP A 39 1.52 -1.28 32.51
N GLU A 40 0.73 -2.35 32.50
CA GLU A 40 1.23 -3.72 32.61
C GLU A 40 2.03 -4.16 31.37
N PHE A 41 2.99 -5.06 31.57
CA PHE A 41 3.73 -5.70 30.48
C PHE A 41 3.30 -7.15 30.34
N SER A 42 2.74 -7.48 29.18
CA SER A 42 2.34 -8.84 28.84
C SER A 42 3.58 -9.67 28.45
N PRO A 43 3.77 -10.89 28.98
CA PRO A 43 4.85 -11.78 28.56
C PRO A 43 4.87 -12.06 27.05
N PHE A 44 3.69 -12.04 26.40
CA PHE A 44 3.59 -12.21 24.95
C PHE A 44 4.25 -11.06 24.19
N ASN A 45 3.93 -9.80 24.54
CA ASN A 45 4.51 -8.62 23.92
C ASN A 45 6.01 -8.52 24.22
N VAL A 46 6.40 -8.72 25.48
CA VAL A 46 7.82 -8.77 25.88
C VAL A 46 8.57 -9.84 25.08
N GLY A 47 7.96 -11.00 24.83
CA GLY A 47 8.57 -12.07 24.02
C GLY A 47 8.76 -11.72 22.54
N ILE A 48 8.04 -10.73 22.02
CA ILE A 48 8.12 -10.26 20.62
C ILE A 48 9.29 -9.29 20.44
N HIS A 49 9.33 -8.22 21.24
CA HIS A 49 10.28 -7.10 21.07
C HIS A 49 11.36 -7.03 22.15
N GLY A 50 11.26 -7.82 23.23
CA GLY A 50 12.26 -7.88 24.30
C GLY A 50 12.24 -6.69 25.29
N ILE A 51 11.21 -5.84 25.25
CA ILE A 51 11.12 -4.66 26.13
C ILE A 51 10.32 -5.05 27.37
N SER A 52 10.97 -5.01 28.53
CA SER A 52 10.38 -5.33 29.82
C SER A 52 10.18 -4.06 30.67
N PRO A 53 9.46 -4.14 31.80
CA PRO A 53 9.28 -3.01 32.72
C PRO A 53 10.59 -2.35 33.16
N GLU A 54 11.66 -3.13 33.33
CA GLU A 54 12.97 -2.65 33.77
C GLU A 54 13.62 -1.74 32.72
N HIS A 55 13.40 -1.99 31.43
CA HIS A 55 13.92 -1.15 30.35
C HIS A 55 13.28 0.23 30.31
N VAL A 56 12.01 0.34 30.71
CA VAL A 56 11.24 1.59 30.69
C VAL A 56 11.24 2.32 32.02
N ALA A 57 11.84 1.75 33.07
CA ALA A 57 11.95 2.39 34.36
C ALA A 57 12.67 3.75 34.25
N GLY A 58 12.01 4.82 34.70
CA GLY A 58 12.53 6.19 34.62
C GLY A 58 12.50 6.82 33.23
N LYS A 59 11.93 6.14 32.22
CA LYS A 59 11.70 6.72 30.88
C LYS A 59 10.50 7.67 30.90
N PRO A 60 10.43 8.62 29.96
CA PRO A 60 9.31 9.54 29.89
C PRO A 60 8.01 8.81 29.54
N THR A 61 6.87 9.38 29.94
CA THR A 61 5.56 8.92 29.47
C THR A 61 5.28 9.43 28.06
N PHE A 62 4.26 8.87 27.39
CA PHE A 62 3.84 9.39 26.09
C PHE A 62 3.47 10.89 26.15
N SER A 63 2.77 11.32 27.21
CA SER A 63 2.43 12.74 27.41
C SER A 63 3.65 13.64 27.50
N ALA A 64 4.74 13.17 28.10
CA ALA A 64 5.97 13.95 28.22
C ALA A 64 6.70 14.11 26.87
N ILE A 65 6.60 13.12 25.96
CA ILE A 65 7.24 13.18 24.63
C ILE A 65 6.30 13.68 23.52
N HIS A 66 5.01 13.88 23.81
CA HIS A 66 4.00 14.21 22.79
C HIS A 66 4.39 15.41 21.93
N GLY A 67 4.89 16.48 22.54
CA GLY A 67 5.35 17.66 21.80
C GLY A 67 6.47 17.36 20.80
N ILE A 68 7.38 16.44 21.13
CA ILE A 68 8.47 15.99 20.25
C ILE A 68 7.89 15.19 19.07
N VAL A 69 7.01 14.22 19.37
CA VAL A 69 6.36 13.39 18.35
C VAL A 69 5.52 14.26 17.41
N ALA A 70 4.73 15.19 17.95
CA ALA A 70 3.95 16.14 17.17
C ALA A 70 4.84 17.02 16.28
N ALA A 71 5.96 17.54 16.78
CA ALA A 71 6.90 18.33 16.00
C ALA A 71 7.49 17.55 14.80
N HIS A 72 7.66 16.23 14.94
CA HIS A 72 8.15 15.39 13.85
C HIS A 72 7.09 15.02 12.80
N LEU A 73 5.80 14.97 13.15
CA LEU A 73 4.75 14.38 12.31
C LEU A 73 3.70 15.39 11.79
N THR A 74 3.43 16.45 12.55
CA THR A 74 2.37 17.41 12.23
C THR A 74 2.62 18.10 10.88
N GLY A 75 1.57 18.18 10.06
CA GLY A 75 1.62 18.80 8.73
C GLY A 75 2.42 18.03 7.68
N ARG A 76 2.92 16.83 8.00
CA ARG A 76 3.69 15.98 7.08
C ARG A 76 2.86 14.79 6.59
N VAL A 77 3.42 14.04 5.65
CA VAL A 77 2.94 12.69 5.32
C VAL A 77 3.57 11.72 6.30
N THR A 78 2.74 11.11 7.15
CA THR A 78 3.17 10.05 8.06
C THR A 78 2.78 8.71 7.48
N VAL A 79 3.78 7.85 7.34
CA VAL A 79 3.60 6.50 6.83
C VAL A 79 3.79 5.51 7.97
N ALA A 80 2.91 4.51 8.03
CA ALA A 80 3.00 3.35 8.91
C ALA A 80 2.89 2.05 8.09
N HIS A 81 3.27 0.91 8.69
CA HIS A 81 3.14 -0.39 8.05
C HIS A 81 1.91 -1.13 8.59
N SER A 82 0.74 -0.75 8.05
CA SER A 82 -0.62 -1.01 8.56
C SER A 82 -1.21 0.15 9.39
N GLY A 83 -2.46 -0.01 9.83
CA GLY A 83 -3.19 1.00 10.60
C GLY A 83 -2.93 0.97 12.11
N PHE A 84 -2.11 0.04 12.61
CA PHE A 84 -1.89 -0.17 14.03
C PHE A 84 -1.28 1.06 14.72
N ASP A 85 -0.17 1.60 14.18
CA ASP A 85 0.57 2.72 14.78
C ASP A 85 -0.27 3.98 14.87
N LYS A 86 -1.08 4.24 13.84
CA LYS A 86 -2.07 5.32 13.86
C LYS A 86 -3.05 5.16 15.02
N GLY A 87 -3.55 3.94 15.22
CA GLY A 87 -4.46 3.59 16.31
C GLY A 87 -3.79 3.77 17.68
N ALA A 88 -2.56 3.30 17.82
CA ALA A 88 -1.78 3.40 19.04
C ALA A 88 -1.50 4.85 19.44
N LEU A 89 -1.00 5.67 18.52
CA LEU A 89 -0.78 7.10 18.77
C LEU A 89 -2.07 7.84 19.11
N SER A 90 -3.18 7.54 18.42
CA SER A 90 -4.48 8.14 18.72
C SER A 90 -4.98 7.74 20.10
N ALA A 91 -4.81 6.47 20.50
CA ALA A 91 -5.21 5.98 21.81
C ALA A 91 -4.36 6.58 22.93
N ALA A 92 -3.04 6.67 22.74
CA ALA A 92 -2.13 7.30 23.69
C ALA A 92 -2.45 8.80 23.88
N CYS A 93 -2.75 9.53 22.80
CA CYS A 93 -3.23 10.91 22.89
C CYS A 93 -4.53 11.00 23.71
N ARG A 94 -5.49 10.10 23.47
CA ARG A 94 -6.76 10.09 24.18
C ARG A 94 -6.59 9.86 25.68
N ILE A 95 -5.77 8.88 26.08
CA ILE A 95 -5.51 8.60 27.50
C ILE A 95 -4.78 9.76 28.18
N GLY A 96 -3.82 10.38 27.48
CA GLY A 96 -3.09 11.53 28.00
C GLY A 96 -3.87 12.85 28.02
N ASN A 97 -5.12 12.87 27.54
CA ASN A 97 -5.89 14.09 27.27
C ASN A 97 -5.12 15.12 26.42
N LEU A 98 -4.45 14.63 25.38
CA LEU A 98 -3.58 15.40 24.48
C LEU A 98 -4.28 15.65 23.14
N PRO A 99 -3.95 16.75 22.45
CA PRO A 99 -4.39 16.95 21.07
C PRO A 99 -3.94 15.80 20.17
N PHE A 100 -4.82 15.37 19.25
CA PHE A 100 -4.42 14.42 18.23
C PHE A 100 -3.36 15.02 17.30
N ILE A 101 -2.43 14.19 16.85
CA ILE A 101 -1.36 14.61 15.95
C ILE A 101 -1.93 14.73 14.52
N GLU A 102 -2.00 15.96 14.01
CA GLU A 102 -2.57 16.26 12.70
C GLU A 102 -1.57 15.98 11.58
N THR A 103 -1.71 14.82 10.95
CA THR A 103 -0.82 14.37 9.87
C THR A 103 -1.59 13.63 8.79
N THR A 104 -1.04 13.60 7.57
CA THR A 104 -1.63 12.85 6.46
C THR A 104 -1.11 11.43 6.47
N TRP A 105 -1.98 10.46 6.71
CA TRP A 105 -1.60 9.05 6.83
C TRP A 105 -1.51 8.34 5.47
N LEU A 106 -0.42 7.62 5.25
CA LEU A 106 -0.24 6.68 4.15
C LEU A 106 0.08 5.28 4.70
N ASP A 107 -0.61 4.27 4.20
CA ASP A 107 -0.36 2.87 4.59
C ASP A 107 0.61 2.23 3.59
N SER A 108 1.82 1.89 4.05
CA SER A 108 2.84 1.27 3.20
C SER A 108 2.46 -0.13 2.73
N VAL A 109 1.55 -0.84 3.39
CA VAL A 109 1.02 -2.13 2.91
C VAL A 109 0.21 -1.93 1.63
N ARG A 110 -0.59 -0.85 1.56
CA ARG A 110 -1.35 -0.51 0.33
C ARG A 110 -0.42 -0.16 -0.82
N VAL A 111 0.65 0.58 -0.54
CA VAL A 111 1.68 0.91 -1.53
C VAL A 111 2.38 -0.37 -2.01
N ALA A 112 2.84 -1.22 -1.08
CA ALA A 112 3.55 -2.45 -1.39
C ALA A 112 2.70 -3.45 -2.19
N LYS A 113 1.39 -3.58 -1.87
CA LYS A 113 0.46 -4.42 -2.65
C LYS A 113 0.36 -4.02 -4.11
N LYS A 114 0.47 -2.72 -4.40
CA LYS A 114 0.39 -2.20 -5.76
C LYS A 114 1.75 -2.25 -6.47
N ALA A 115 2.84 -2.03 -5.75
CA ALA A 115 4.20 -2.12 -6.30
C ALA A 115 4.63 -3.58 -6.60
N TRP A 116 4.31 -4.52 -5.71
CA TRP A 116 4.72 -5.92 -5.84
C TRP A 116 3.53 -6.88 -5.61
N PRO A 117 2.54 -6.89 -6.52
CA PRO A 117 1.33 -7.71 -6.38
C PRO A 117 1.58 -9.23 -6.40
N GLN A 118 2.72 -9.66 -6.92
CA GLN A 118 3.15 -11.06 -7.04
C GLN A 118 3.59 -11.67 -5.71
N LEU A 119 3.91 -10.86 -4.70
CA LEU A 119 4.37 -11.37 -3.41
C LEU A 119 3.22 -12.09 -2.68
N PRO A 120 3.51 -13.19 -1.97
CA PRO A 120 2.49 -13.98 -1.28
C PRO A 120 1.80 -13.19 -0.14
N ASN A 121 2.53 -12.26 0.46
CA ASN A 121 2.03 -11.31 1.46
C ASN A 121 2.92 -10.05 1.44
N HIS A 122 2.49 -9.03 2.18
CA HIS A 122 3.18 -7.73 2.27
C HIS A 122 3.49 -7.39 3.72
N ARG A 123 3.84 -8.40 4.53
CA ARG A 123 4.41 -8.19 5.86
C ARG A 123 5.79 -7.55 5.71
N LEU A 124 6.19 -6.75 6.70
CA LEU A 124 7.42 -5.97 6.61
C LEU A 124 8.67 -6.84 6.42
N ASN A 125 8.77 -7.96 7.14
CA ASN A 125 9.89 -8.90 7.01
C ASN A 125 9.97 -9.51 5.58
N THR A 126 8.83 -9.91 5.02
CA THR A 126 8.78 -10.47 3.64
C THR A 126 9.22 -9.43 2.61
N LEU A 127 8.81 -8.17 2.79
CA LEU A 127 9.23 -7.07 1.93
C LEU A 127 10.71 -6.73 2.11
N ALA A 128 11.19 -6.72 3.35
CA ALA A 128 12.59 -6.45 3.67
C ALA A 128 13.50 -7.51 3.02
N ASP A 129 13.16 -8.79 3.14
CA ASP A 129 13.89 -9.89 2.51
C ASP A 129 13.89 -9.75 0.98
N TYR A 130 12.71 -9.54 0.38
CA TYR A 130 12.58 -9.38 -1.07
C TYR A 130 13.41 -8.20 -1.62
N LEU A 131 13.38 -7.07 -0.92
CA LEU A 131 14.05 -5.83 -1.32
C LEU A 131 15.49 -5.74 -0.81
N LYS A 132 15.99 -6.77 -0.11
CA LYS A 132 17.32 -6.82 0.50
C LYS A 132 17.58 -5.64 1.44
N ILE A 133 16.58 -5.27 2.23
CA ILE A 133 16.64 -4.20 3.22
C ILE A 133 17.06 -4.83 4.56
N ARG A 134 18.04 -4.22 5.23
CA ARG A 134 18.44 -4.64 6.57
C ARG A 134 17.30 -4.35 7.55
N HIS A 135 16.84 -5.38 8.26
CA HIS A 135 15.69 -5.29 9.16
C HIS A 135 15.95 -6.14 10.40
N ARG A 136 16.03 -5.50 11.57
CA ARG A 136 15.88 -6.15 12.87
C ARG A 136 14.40 -6.11 13.22
N HIS A 137 13.74 -7.27 13.20
CA HIS A 137 12.30 -7.35 13.44
C HIS A 137 11.96 -7.01 14.89
N HIS A 138 10.83 -6.32 15.09
CA HIS A 138 10.30 -5.93 16.41
C HIS A 138 11.20 -4.94 17.16
N ASP A 139 11.79 -4.03 16.39
CA ASP A 139 12.48 -2.87 16.88
C ASP A 139 11.91 -1.65 16.18
N ALA A 140 11.22 -0.78 16.91
CA ALA A 140 10.41 0.28 16.31
C ALA A 140 11.20 1.17 15.34
N LEU A 141 12.45 1.52 15.66
CA LEU A 141 13.27 2.33 14.75
C LEU A 141 13.68 1.58 13.49
N SER A 142 14.11 0.32 13.63
CA SER A 142 14.43 -0.56 12.51
C SER A 142 13.23 -0.81 11.60
N ASP A 143 12.05 -1.06 12.18
CA ASP A 143 10.80 -1.29 11.44
C ASP A 143 10.38 -0.02 10.69
N ALA A 144 10.46 1.16 11.34
CA ALA A 144 10.22 2.45 10.68
C ALA A 144 11.20 2.72 9.52
N ARG A 145 12.50 2.38 9.67
CA ARG A 145 13.49 2.49 8.58
C ARG A 145 13.16 1.56 7.42
N ALA A 146 12.87 0.29 7.72
CA ALA A 146 12.57 -0.71 6.71
C ALA A 146 11.32 -0.33 5.91
N ALA A 147 10.24 0.09 6.59
CA ALA A 147 9.02 0.54 5.94
C ALA A 147 9.25 1.82 5.09
N GLY A 148 10.18 2.69 5.50
CA GLY A 148 10.59 3.85 4.70
C GLY A 148 11.32 3.48 3.43
N ALA A 149 12.29 2.58 3.54
CA ALA A 149 12.99 2.03 2.38
C ALA A 149 12.01 1.31 1.42
N VAL A 150 11.00 0.60 1.93
CA VAL A 150 9.91 0.03 1.12
C VAL A 150 9.19 1.10 0.29
N ILE A 151 8.82 2.25 0.89
CA ILE A 151 8.19 3.35 0.15
C ILE A 151 9.12 3.88 -0.94
N VAL A 152 10.39 4.12 -0.62
CA VAL A 152 11.39 4.63 -1.59
C VAL A 152 11.53 3.65 -2.77
N ARG A 153 11.61 2.35 -2.50
CA ARG A 153 11.68 1.31 -3.54
C ARG A 153 10.38 1.22 -4.34
N ALA A 154 9.22 1.40 -3.72
CA ALA A 154 7.94 1.37 -4.41
C ALA A 154 7.75 2.58 -5.35
N ILE A 155 8.20 3.77 -4.93
CA ILE A 155 8.23 4.95 -5.80
C ILE A 155 9.13 4.69 -7.01
N ALA A 156 10.31 4.10 -6.81
CA ALA A 156 11.21 3.75 -7.91
C ALA A 156 10.64 2.66 -8.83
N GLU A 157 9.97 1.63 -8.29
CA GLU A 157 9.37 0.53 -9.06
C GLU A 157 8.19 1.00 -9.91
N THR A 158 7.37 1.93 -9.40
CA THR A 158 6.08 2.31 -10.02
C THR A 158 6.08 3.67 -10.70
N GLY A 159 7.06 4.53 -10.41
CA GLY A 159 7.06 5.94 -10.81
C GLY A 159 5.99 6.79 -10.11
N ILE A 160 5.18 6.22 -9.20
CA ILE A 160 4.16 6.95 -8.45
C ILE A 160 4.83 7.58 -7.23
N ASP A 161 4.79 8.90 -7.13
CA ASP A 161 5.33 9.66 -6.00
C ASP A 161 4.33 9.73 -4.82
N LEU A 162 4.72 10.38 -3.71
CA LEU A 162 3.86 10.52 -2.54
C LEU A 162 2.52 11.21 -2.88
N SER A 163 2.53 12.21 -3.77
CA SER A 163 1.32 12.91 -4.17
C SER A 163 0.36 11.97 -4.91
N GLY A 164 0.87 11.14 -5.82
CA GLY A 164 0.12 10.10 -6.52
C GLY A 164 -0.42 9.00 -5.59
N TRP A 165 0.32 8.62 -4.55
CA TRP A 165 -0.14 7.65 -3.56
C TRP A 165 -1.25 8.19 -2.65
N LEU A 166 -1.24 9.50 -2.38
CA LEU A 166 -2.24 10.18 -1.55
C LEU A 166 -3.45 10.68 -2.35
N ALA A 167 -3.30 10.79 -3.67
CA ALA A 167 -4.39 11.19 -4.55
C ALA A 167 -5.59 10.24 -4.39
N LYS A 168 -6.78 10.82 -4.28
CA LYS A 168 -8.00 10.03 -4.35
C LYS A 168 -8.08 9.41 -5.74
N PRO A 169 -8.37 8.10 -5.87
CA PRO A 169 -8.57 7.52 -7.19
C PRO A 169 -9.70 8.26 -7.90
N ALA A 170 -9.41 8.79 -9.08
CA ALA A 170 -10.41 9.44 -9.91
C ALA A 170 -11.54 8.44 -10.19
N LYS A 171 -12.79 8.90 -10.11
CA LYS A 171 -13.93 8.06 -10.51
C LYS A 171 -13.79 7.79 -12.02
N PRO A 172 -13.80 6.52 -12.46
CA PRO A 172 -13.79 6.22 -13.88
C PRO A 172 -15.05 6.81 -14.51
N GLY A 173 -14.87 7.54 -15.60
CA GLY A 173 -15.95 8.03 -16.45
C GLY A 173 -16.74 6.89 -17.08
N LYS A 174 -17.69 7.28 -17.94
CA LYS A 174 -18.47 6.32 -18.71
C LYS A 174 -17.60 5.71 -19.80
N ALA A 175 -17.75 4.41 -20.01
CA ALA A 175 -17.12 3.76 -21.16
C ALA A 175 -17.65 4.39 -22.46
N PRO A 176 -16.80 4.56 -23.48
CA PRO A 176 -17.22 5.07 -24.78
C PRO A 176 -18.27 4.14 -25.41
N ARG A 177 -19.15 4.73 -26.23
CA ARG A 177 -20.17 3.96 -26.96
C ARG A 177 -19.48 3.17 -28.06
N ALA A 178 -19.72 1.87 -28.09
CA ALA A 178 -19.23 0.99 -29.15
C ALA A 178 -19.80 1.40 -30.52
N ALA A 179 -18.94 1.38 -31.55
CA ALA A 179 -19.36 1.56 -32.93
C ALA A 179 -20.38 0.49 -33.35
N GLU A 180 -21.23 0.84 -34.31
CA GLU A 180 -22.31 -0.05 -34.76
C GLU A 180 -21.75 -1.26 -35.53
N THR A 181 -20.63 -1.07 -36.22
CA THR A 181 -19.90 -2.09 -36.97
C THR A 181 -18.44 -2.10 -36.55
N GLY A 182 -17.71 -3.14 -36.92
CA GLY A 182 -16.27 -3.25 -36.69
C GLY A 182 -15.83 -4.67 -36.35
N PRO A 183 -14.53 -4.95 -36.45
CA PRO A 183 -13.98 -6.30 -36.26
C PRO A 183 -14.15 -6.84 -34.83
N LEU A 184 -14.35 -5.96 -33.83
CA LEU A 184 -14.59 -6.38 -32.44
C LEU A 184 -16.08 -6.40 -32.07
N LYS A 185 -16.99 -6.32 -33.04
CA LYS A 185 -18.43 -6.35 -32.77
C LYS A 185 -18.81 -7.63 -32.04
N GLY A 186 -19.55 -7.49 -30.94
CA GLY A 186 -19.99 -8.60 -30.10
C GLY A 186 -19.04 -8.92 -28.95
N HIS A 187 -17.79 -8.43 -28.98
CA HIS A 187 -16.88 -8.59 -27.85
C HIS A 187 -17.27 -7.70 -26.67
N ARG A 188 -17.09 -8.26 -25.47
CA ARG A 188 -17.25 -7.58 -24.18
C ARG A 188 -15.90 -7.60 -23.49
N ILE A 189 -15.22 -6.47 -23.53
CA ILE A 189 -13.79 -6.38 -23.26
C ILE A 189 -13.52 -5.68 -21.94
N ALA A 190 -12.80 -6.35 -21.04
CA ALA A 190 -12.22 -5.72 -19.86
C ALA A 190 -10.79 -5.23 -20.20
N ILE A 191 -10.35 -4.16 -19.54
CA ILE A 191 -9.02 -3.58 -19.74
C ILE A 191 -8.21 -3.76 -18.47
N LEU A 192 -6.96 -4.19 -18.63
CA LEU A 192 -5.95 -4.18 -17.57
C LEU A 192 -4.89 -3.11 -17.89
N GLY A 193 -4.54 -2.27 -16.93
CA GLY A 193 -3.49 -1.24 -17.07
C GLY A 193 -4.00 0.18 -17.36
N GLU A 194 -5.19 0.31 -17.95
CA GLU A 194 -5.85 1.60 -18.24
C GLU A 194 -7.29 1.63 -17.70
N ARG A 195 -7.84 2.84 -17.57
CA ARG A 195 -9.25 3.02 -17.21
C ARG A 195 -10.15 2.80 -18.42
N ARG A 196 -11.39 2.40 -18.15
CA ARG A 196 -12.44 2.18 -19.16
C ARG A 196 -12.90 3.43 -19.93
N ASP A 197 -12.39 4.59 -19.58
CA ASP A 197 -12.70 5.89 -20.20
C ASP A 197 -11.48 6.56 -20.82
N GLU A 198 -10.35 5.84 -20.91
CA GLU A 198 -9.09 6.32 -21.49
C GLU A 198 -8.91 5.85 -22.95
N ALA A 199 -7.70 6.05 -23.49
CA ALA A 199 -7.38 5.92 -24.91
C ALA A 199 -7.62 4.49 -25.44
N LEU A 200 -7.22 3.46 -24.70
CA LEU A 200 -7.47 2.08 -25.12
C LEU A 200 -8.96 1.77 -25.18
N ALA A 201 -9.76 2.28 -24.24
CA ALA A 201 -11.21 2.08 -24.26
C ALA A 201 -11.85 2.74 -25.49
N GLN A 202 -11.39 3.94 -25.86
CA GLN A 202 -11.85 4.64 -27.07
C GLN A 202 -11.49 3.86 -28.33
N PHE A 203 -10.26 3.35 -28.41
CA PHE A 203 -9.82 2.49 -29.52
C PHE A 203 -10.68 1.24 -29.66
N LEU A 204 -10.89 0.50 -28.57
CA LEU A 204 -11.70 -0.73 -28.58
C LEU A 204 -13.15 -0.46 -29.00
N ALA A 205 -13.75 0.62 -28.46
CA ALA A 205 -15.11 1.01 -28.80
C ALA A 205 -15.25 1.44 -30.26
N ALA A 206 -14.26 2.15 -30.81
CA ALA A 206 -14.24 2.54 -32.23
C ALA A 206 -14.22 1.34 -33.18
N HIS A 207 -13.67 0.19 -32.73
CA HIS A 207 -13.67 -1.07 -33.49
C HIS A 207 -14.88 -1.97 -33.17
N GLY A 208 -15.88 -1.46 -32.45
CA GLY A 208 -17.16 -2.14 -32.21
C GLY A 208 -17.26 -2.92 -30.89
N ALA A 209 -16.22 -2.90 -30.04
CA ALA A 209 -16.23 -3.61 -28.76
C ALA A 209 -17.03 -2.88 -27.68
N ARG A 210 -17.73 -3.64 -26.82
CA ARG A 210 -18.30 -3.10 -25.59
C ARG A 210 -17.29 -3.20 -24.45
N VAL A 211 -16.77 -2.07 -23.98
CA VAL A 211 -15.89 -2.04 -22.81
C VAL A 211 -16.70 -2.26 -21.53
N VAL A 212 -16.28 -3.22 -20.70
CA VAL A 212 -16.91 -3.54 -19.40
C VAL A 212 -16.07 -3.01 -18.23
N SER A 213 -16.67 -2.92 -17.03
CA SER A 213 -16.00 -2.37 -15.86
C SER A 213 -14.96 -3.29 -15.22
N SER A 214 -15.11 -4.59 -15.40
CA SER A 214 -14.24 -5.64 -14.86
C SER A 214 -14.53 -6.96 -15.57
N VAL A 215 -13.57 -7.88 -15.48
CA VAL A 215 -13.71 -9.26 -15.93
C VAL A 215 -14.86 -9.91 -15.17
N GLY A 216 -15.71 -10.64 -15.87
CA GLY A 216 -16.86 -11.35 -15.33
C GLY A 216 -17.36 -12.42 -16.31
N THR A 217 -18.43 -13.12 -15.96
CA THR A 217 -18.95 -14.27 -16.71
C THR A 217 -19.35 -13.96 -18.16
N THR A 218 -19.63 -12.70 -18.49
CA THR A 218 -19.97 -12.25 -19.84
C THR A 218 -18.79 -11.61 -20.58
N THR A 219 -17.59 -11.61 -20.01
CA THR A 219 -16.39 -11.03 -20.63
C THR A 219 -15.84 -12.01 -21.63
N THR A 220 -15.64 -11.56 -22.87
CA THR A 220 -15.11 -12.39 -23.95
C THR A 220 -13.62 -12.15 -24.19
N MET A 221 -13.08 -11.03 -23.70
CA MET A 221 -11.66 -10.72 -23.84
C MET A 221 -11.17 -9.83 -22.69
N LEU A 222 -9.97 -10.09 -22.20
CA LEU A 222 -9.17 -9.18 -21.39
C LEU A 222 -8.05 -8.62 -22.27
N VAL A 223 -8.01 -7.30 -22.44
CA VAL A 223 -6.94 -6.61 -23.17
C VAL A 223 -6.00 -5.95 -22.18
N ILE A 224 -4.72 -6.25 -22.30
CA ILE A 224 -3.67 -5.73 -21.43
C ILE A 224 -3.03 -4.52 -22.11
N SER A 225 -3.22 -3.33 -21.54
CA SER A 225 -2.67 -2.07 -22.06
C SER A 225 -1.14 -2.11 -22.10
N THR A 226 -0.58 -1.44 -23.11
CA THR A 226 0.85 -1.15 -23.21
C THR A 226 1.33 -0.19 -22.12
N HIS A 227 0.47 0.74 -21.69
CA HIS A 227 0.70 1.59 -20.53
C HIS A 227 0.40 0.78 -19.27
N GLN A 228 1.35 -0.07 -18.87
CA GLN A 228 1.27 -0.77 -17.58
C GLN A 228 1.95 0.06 -16.49
N PRO A 229 1.21 0.69 -15.56
CA PRO A 229 1.81 1.42 -14.44
C PRO A 229 2.57 0.52 -13.44
N PHE A 230 2.55 -0.81 -13.60
CA PHE A 230 3.17 -1.79 -12.68
C PHE A 230 4.15 -2.75 -13.36
N GLY A 231 4.51 -2.49 -14.62
CA GLY A 231 5.50 -3.29 -15.36
C GLY A 231 5.10 -4.75 -15.58
N ARG A 232 6.01 -5.67 -15.28
CA ARG A 232 6.01 -7.10 -15.69
C ARG A 232 5.07 -8.05 -14.90
N TRP A 233 4.20 -7.53 -14.05
CA TRP A 233 3.42 -8.35 -13.09
C TRP A 233 1.93 -8.48 -13.45
N GLU A 234 1.59 -8.46 -14.74
CA GLU A 234 0.20 -8.56 -15.22
C GLU A 234 -0.52 -9.81 -14.70
N ALA A 235 0.15 -10.96 -14.69
CA ALA A 235 -0.43 -12.23 -14.23
C ALA A 235 -0.80 -12.23 -12.73
N ALA A 236 -0.18 -11.35 -11.94
CA ALA A 236 -0.51 -11.19 -10.52
C ALA A 236 -1.73 -10.28 -10.29
N GLN A 237 -2.17 -9.54 -11.30
CA GLN A 237 -3.28 -8.60 -11.19
C GLN A 237 -4.62 -9.34 -11.02
N ALA A 238 -5.53 -8.72 -10.27
CA ALA A 238 -6.82 -9.34 -9.94
C ALA A 238 -7.65 -9.68 -11.19
N GLU A 239 -7.69 -8.77 -12.17
CA GLU A 239 -8.44 -8.98 -13.42
C GLU A 239 -7.82 -10.10 -14.27
N HIS A 240 -6.49 -10.17 -14.36
CA HIS A 240 -5.81 -11.25 -15.07
C HIS A 240 -6.10 -12.61 -14.41
N ARG A 241 -5.92 -12.72 -13.09
CA ARG A 241 -6.23 -13.97 -12.35
C ARG A 241 -7.70 -14.37 -12.49
N LYS A 242 -8.62 -13.40 -12.58
CA LYS A 242 -10.03 -13.66 -12.79
C LYS A 242 -10.31 -14.18 -14.20
N ALA A 243 -9.65 -13.62 -15.22
CA ALA A 243 -9.75 -14.09 -16.60
C ALA A 243 -9.21 -15.51 -16.74
N GLU A 244 -8.04 -15.78 -16.15
CA GLU A 244 -7.44 -17.13 -16.09
C GLU A 244 -8.39 -18.15 -15.46
N LYS A 245 -8.94 -17.85 -14.27
CA LYS A 245 -9.90 -18.74 -13.60
C LYS A 245 -11.16 -19.02 -14.44
N LEU A 246 -11.65 -18.03 -15.19
CA LEU A 246 -12.79 -18.23 -16.07
C LEU A 246 -12.41 -19.11 -17.26
N ARG A 247 -11.22 -18.91 -17.83
CA ARG A 247 -10.68 -19.72 -18.92
C ARG A 247 -10.50 -21.18 -18.48
N ASP A 248 -9.92 -21.41 -17.30
CA ASP A 248 -9.76 -22.74 -16.70
C ASP A 248 -11.10 -23.43 -16.42
N ALA A 249 -12.14 -22.65 -16.13
CA ALA A 249 -13.52 -23.13 -15.98
C ALA A 249 -14.24 -23.36 -17.32
N GLY A 250 -13.55 -23.23 -18.46
CA GLY A 250 -14.11 -23.47 -19.80
C GLY A 250 -14.81 -22.27 -20.44
N ALA A 251 -14.71 -21.06 -19.87
CA ALA A 251 -15.23 -19.87 -20.53
C ALA A 251 -14.36 -19.51 -21.75
N GLY A 252 -15.01 -19.13 -22.86
CA GLY A 252 -14.34 -18.65 -24.07
C GLY A 252 -13.80 -17.22 -23.94
N ILE A 253 -13.04 -16.93 -22.90
CA ILE A 253 -12.38 -15.65 -22.67
C ILE A 253 -10.95 -15.68 -23.23
N GLU A 254 -10.64 -14.71 -24.09
CA GLU A 254 -9.29 -14.49 -24.59
C GLU A 254 -8.51 -13.51 -23.70
N ILE A 255 -7.21 -13.71 -23.51
CA ILE A 255 -6.31 -12.76 -22.84
C ILE A 255 -5.26 -12.36 -23.88
N VAL A 256 -5.18 -11.07 -24.19
CA VAL A 256 -4.33 -10.55 -25.28
C VAL A 256 -3.70 -9.21 -24.90
N THR A 257 -2.50 -8.94 -25.39
CA THR A 257 -1.89 -7.61 -25.23
C THR A 257 -2.52 -6.62 -26.19
N GLU A 258 -2.51 -5.33 -25.84
CA GLU A 258 -2.95 -4.26 -26.74
C GLU A 258 -2.16 -4.27 -28.04
N ALA A 259 -0.84 -4.54 -28.00
CA ALA A 259 0.01 -4.60 -29.17
C ALA A 259 -0.41 -5.75 -30.12
N ASP A 260 -0.62 -6.95 -29.58
CA ASP A 260 -1.06 -8.10 -30.38
C ASP A 260 -2.46 -7.89 -30.93
N LEU A 261 -3.37 -7.28 -30.16
CA LEU A 261 -4.71 -6.97 -30.65
C LEU A 261 -4.65 -5.98 -31.80
N ARG A 262 -3.87 -4.89 -31.67
CA ARG A 262 -3.67 -3.89 -32.73
C ARG A 262 -3.07 -4.51 -34.00
N ALA A 263 -2.18 -5.48 -33.88
CA ALA A 263 -1.58 -6.16 -35.03
C ALA A 263 -2.57 -7.06 -35.80
N ARG A 264 -3.69 -7.45 -35.18
CA ARG A 264 -4.72 -8.31 -35.79
C ARG A 264 -5.86 -7.55 -36.47
N LEU A 265 -5.98 -6.24 -36.21
CA LEU A 265 -7.07 -5.37 -36.68
C LEU A 265 -6.63 -4.57 -37.90
#